data_AF-X1CYQ5-F1
#
_entry.id   AF-X1CYQ5-F1
#
_cell.length_a   1.000
_cell.length_b   1.000
_cell.length_c   1.000
_cell.angle_alpha   90.00
_cell.angle_beta   90.00
_cell.angle_gamma   90.00
#
_symmetry.space_group_name_H-M   'P 1'
#
loop_
_entity.id
_entity.type
_entity.pdbx_description
1 polymer ?
#
loop_
_entity_poly.entity_id
_entity_poly.type
_entity_poly.pdbx_seq_one_letter_code
_entity_poly.pdbx_strand_id
1 'polypeptide(L)'
;MKLGVMANCFGDKSWEEACKAASEAGLKAIEPGCGGFVGKAHCDPASLLKDEDGMRKFRQTAEKYGLEISALSCHGNVLHPQKNFSDEHTADLEATIELASKIGVKVINVFARYP
;
A
#
# COMPACT_ATOMS: atom_id res chain seq x y z
N MET A 1 3.92 17.82 -13.57
CA MET A 1 4.52 16.67 -12.86
C MET A 1 3.83 16.56 -11.51
N LYS A 2 3.42 15.35 -11.07
CA LYS A 2 2.83 15.13 -9.74
C LYS A 2 3.93 14.75 -8.75
N LEU A 3 3.90 15.33 -7.55
CA LEU A 3 4.75 14.89 -6.43
C LEU A 3 3.93 13.96 -5.53
N GLY A 4 4.58 12.91 -5.03
CA GLY A 4 3.97 11.93 -4.14
C GLY A 4 4.88 11.52 -2.99
N VAL A 5 4.31 10.77 -2.05
CA VAL A 5 4.98 10.30 -0.84
C VAL A 5 4.60 8.86 -0.53
N MET A 6 5.55 8.10 -0.01
CA MET A 6 5.28 6.78 0.58
C MET A 6 4.63 6.97 1.95
N ALA A 7 3.42 6.44 2.14
CA ALA A 7 2.62 6.67 3.34
C ALA A 7 3.29 6.17 4.63
N ASN A 8 4.27 5.28 4.51
CA ASN A 8 5.12 4.82 5.62
C ASN A 8 5.82 5.94 6.39
N CYS A 9 6.04 7.12 5.81
CA CYS A 9 6.50 8.30 6.54
C CYS A 9 5.50 8.77 7.64
N PHE A 10 4.26 8.30 7.58
CA PHE A 10 3.16 8.57 8.50
C PHE A 10 2.70 7.29 9.22
N GLY A 11 3.60 6.33 9.47
CA GLY A 11 3.25 5.03 10.08
C GLY A 11 2.62 5.13 11.48
N ASP A 12 2.76 6.26 12.15
CA ASP A 12 2.12 6.62 13.43
C ASP A 12 0.69 7.15 13.28
N LYS A 13 0.23 7.42 12.04
CA LYS A 13 -1.04 8.06 11.73
C LYS A 13 -2.03 7.07 11.13
N SER A 14 -3.32 7.35 11.32
CA SER A 14 -4.37 6.69 10.55
C SER A 14 -4.26 7.01 9.05
N TRP A 15 -4.92 6.22 8.21
CA TRP A 15 -4.92 6.46 6.76
C TRP A 15 -5.48 7.84 6.39
N GLU A 16 -6.53 8.29 7.09
CA GLU A 16 -7.14 9.60 6.87
C GLU A 16 -6.20 10.73 7.25
N GLU A 17 -5.50 10.63 8.38
CA GLU A 17 -4.50 11.61 8.80
C GLU A 17 -3.28 11.65 7.87
N ALA A 18 -2.84 10.50 7.36
CA ALA A 18 -1.76 10.41 6.37
C ALA A 18 -2.15 11.10 5.04
N CYS A 19 -3.36 10.84 4.54
CA CYS A 19 -3.89 11.49 3.33
C CYS A 19 -4.04 13.01 3.53
N LYS A 20 -4.57 13.43 4.69
CA LYS A 20 -4.68 14.84 5.04
C LYS A 20 -3.31 15.52 5.04
N ALA A 21 -2.32 14.95 5.74
CA ALA A 21 -0.98 15.51 5.84
C ALA A 21 -0.29 15.62 4.46
N ALA A 22 -0.41 14.59 3.61
CA ALA A 22 0.13 14.63 2.26
C ALA A 22 -0.52 15.73 1.40
N SER A 23 -1.84 15.89 1.49
CA SER A 23 -2.58 16.93 0.77
C SER A 23 -2.22 18.34 1.25
N GLU A 24 -2.13 18.55 2.57
CA GLU A 24 -1.70 19.83 3.18
C GLU A 24 -0.26 20.20 2.79
N ALA A 25 0.61 19.20 2.60
CA ALA A 25 1.95 19.39 2.06
C ALA A 25 2.00 19.70 0.55
N GLY A 26 0.85 19.78 -0.13
CA GLY A 26 0.74 20.10 -1.55
C GLY A 26 0.96 18.91 -2.49
N LEU A 27 1.06 17.69 -1.96
CA LEU A 27 1.26 16.48 -2.76
C LEU A 27 -0.02 16.10 -3.51
N LYS A 28 0.15 15.32 -4.58
CA LYS A 28 -0.94 14.88 -5.47
C LYS A 28 -1.01 13.37 -5.64
N ALA A 29 -0.07 12.65 -5.03
CA ALA A 29 -0.03 11.20 -5.04
C ALA A 29 0.41 10.66 -3.67
N ILE A 30 -0.03 9.45 -3.35
CA ILE A 30 0.34 8.72 -2.15
C ILE A 30 0.54 7.25 -2.48
N GLU A 31 1.52 6.62 -1.83
CA GLU A 31 1.90 5.22 -2.05
C GLU A 31 1.86 4.50 -0.69
N PRO A 32 0.80 3.74 -0.38
CA PRO A 32 0.71 2.99 0.87
C PRO A 32 1.52 1.69 0.82
N GLY A 33 2.11 1.33 1.97
CA GLY A 33 2.68 0.01 2.20
C GLY A 33 1.59 -1.06 2.36
N CYS A 34 1.78 -2.18 1.69
CA CYS A 34 0.82 -3.28 1.52
C CYS A 34 1.36 -4.64 1.98
N GLY A 35 2.50 -4.69 2.65
CA GLY A 35 3.09 -5.94 3.12
C GLY A 35 4.62 -5.98 3.07
N GLY A 36 5.16 -7.12 3.47
CA GLY A 36 6.60 -7.32 3.64
C GLY A 36 7.20 -6.35 4.65
N PHE A 37 8.43 -5.88 4.38
CA PHE A 37 9.21 -5.06 5.32
C PHE A 37 8.63 -3.67 5.56
N VAL A 38 7.81 -3.16 4.65
CA VAL A 38 7.10 -1.88 4.83
C VAL A 38 5.82 -2.02 5.65
N GLY A 39 5.37 -3.25 5.89
CA GLY A 39 4.18 -3.53 6.69
C GLY A 39 2.87 -3.05 6.04
N LYS A 40 1.81 -3.01 6.85
CA LYS A 40 0.41 -2.90 6.40
C LYS A 40 -0.40 -1.82 7.16
N ALA A 41 0.30 -0.84 7.75
CA ALA A 41 -0.31 0.12 8.68
C ALA A 41 -1.48 0.91 8.06
N HIS A 42 -1.37 1.26 6.78
CA HIS A 42 -2.40 2.01 6.04
C HIS A 42 -3.19 1.15 5.07
N CYS A 43 -2.62 0.04 4.62
CA CYS A 43 -3.23 -0.86 3.65
C CYS A 43 -2.87 -2.30 4.01
N ASP A 44 -3.84 -3.05 4.55
CA ASP A 44 -3.75 -4.50 4.68
C ASP A 44 -4.60 -5.13 3.57
N PRO A 45 -3.98 -5.64 2.48
CA PRO A 45 -4.73 -6.17 1.35
C PRO A 45 -5.63 -7.35 1.73
N ALA A 46 -5.18 -8.24 2.61
CA ALA A 46 -5.96 -9.42 3.01
C ALA A 46 -7.23 -9.03 3.78
N SER A 47 -7.17 -7.97 4.58
CA SER A 47 -8.32 -7.42 5.28
C SER A 47 -9.24 -6.64 4.34
N LEU A 48 -8.70 -5.79 3.47
CA LEU A 48 -9.49 -4.99 2.53
C LEU A 48 -10.21 -5.85 1.47
N LEU A 49 -9.61 -6.95 1.02
CA LEU A 49 -10.23 -7.86 0.06
C LEU A 49 -11.47 -8.59 0.62
N LYS A 50 -11.60 -8.66 1.95
CA LYS A 50 -12.74 -9.27 2.65
C LYS A 50 -13.83 -8.27 3.02
N ASP A 51 -13.56 -6.97 2.88
CA ASP A 51 -14.45 -5.88 3.25
C ASP A 51 -14.56 -4.87 2.08
N GLU A 52 -15.54 -5.11 1.20
CA GLU A 52 -15.78 -4.23 0.04
C GLU A 52 -16.06 -2.78 0.44
N ASP A 53 -16.71 -2.57 1.59
CA ASP A 53 -16.98 -1.24 2.14
C ASP A 53 -15.70 -0.58 2.64
N GLY A 54 -14.85 -1.34 3.34
CA GLY A 54 -13.51 -0.92 3.77
C GLY A 54 -12.61 -0.55 2.61
N MET A 55 -12.56 -1.39 1.56
CA MET A 55 -11.81 -1.11 0.33
C MET A 55 -12.31 0.16 -0.37
N ARG A 56 -13.63 0.33 -0.48
CA ARG A 56 -14.24 1.55 -1.04
C ARG A 56 -13.86 2.79 -0.23
N LYS A 57 -13.97 2.73 1.11
CA LYS A 57 -13.58 3.83 2.00
C LYS A 57 -12.10 4.16 1.88
N PHE A 58 -11.22 3.16 1.85
CA PHE A 58 -9.79 3.34 1.67
C PHE A 58 -9.46 4.16 0.42
N ARG A 59 -10.06 3.80 -0.71
CA ARG A 59 -9.90 4.54 -1.99
C ARG A 59 -10.52 5.94 -1.91
N GLN A 60 -11.74 6.05 -1.41
CA GLN A 60 -12.46 7.33 -1.29
C GLN A 60 -11.75 8.32 -0.38
N THR A 61 -11.04 7.85 0.66
CA THR A 61 -10.25 8.70 1.53
C THR A 61 -9.13 9.40 0.76
N ALA A 62 -8.38 8.69 -0.09
CA ALA A 62 -7.36 9.33 -0.92
C ALA A 62 -7.99 10.36 -1.89
N GLU A 63 -9.09 9.98 -2.56
CA GLU A 63 -9.82 10.86 -3.48
C GLU A 63 -10.36 12.13 -2.79
N LYS A 64 -10.89 11.99 -1.56
CA LYS A 64 -11.39 13.09 -0.71
C LYS A 64 -10.31 14.15 -0.48
N TYR A 65 -9.05 13.75 -0.33
CA TYR A 65 -7.92 14.66 -0.15
C TYR A 65 -7.23 15.06 -1.46
N GLY A 66 -7.83 14.71 -2.61
CA GLY A 66 -7.29 15.04 -3.93
C GLY A 66 -5.99 14.29 -4.26
N LEU A 67 -5.79 13.12 -3.67
CA LEU A 67 -4.63 12.27 -3.87
C LEU A 67 -4.95 11.11 -4.81
N GLU A 68 -4.02 10.82 -5.71
CA GLU A 68 -3.97 9.57 -6.46
C GLU A 68 -3.20 8.51 -5.65
N ILE A 69 -3.72 7.29 -5.57
CA ILE A 69 -2.91 6.14 -5.14
C ILE A 69 -2.04 5.73 -6.32
N SER A 70 -0.79 6.19 -6.35
CA SER A 70 0.08 6.05 -7.53
C SER A 70 0.67 4.65 -7.70
N ALA A 71 0.90 3.96 -6.59
CA ALA A 71 1.41 2.60 -6.53
C ALA A 71 1.03 1.97 -5.18
N LEU A 72 1.17 0.64 -5.08
CA LEU A 72 1.15 -0.09 -3.81
C LEU A 72 2.57 -0.63 -3.54
N SER A 73 3.14 -0.37 -2.36
CA SER A 73 4.47 -0.92 -2.02
C SER A 73 4.32 -2.24 -1.29
N CYS A 74 4.81 -3.33 -1.86
CA CYS A 74 4.93 -4.63 -1.20
C CYS A 74 6.40 -5.05 -1.20
N HIS A 75 7.18 -4.46 -0.30
CA HIS A 75 8.61 -4.72 -0.19
C HIS A 75 8.87 -6.02 0.58
N GLY A 76 8.58 -7.16 -0.04
CA GLY A 76 8.86 -8.49 0.51
C GLY A 76 10.14 -9.13 -0.04
N ASN A 77 10.43 -10.34 0.44
CA ASN A 77 11.41 -11.24 -0.15
C ASN A 77 10.77 -12.62 -0.36
N VAL A 78 10.10 -12.79 -1.49
CA VAL A 78 9.44 -14.05 -1.89
C VAL A 78 10.44 -15.17 -2.23
N LEU A 79 11.71 -14.82 -2.44
CA LEU A 79 12.80 -15.76 -2.75
C LEU A 79 13.62 -16.15 -1.51
N HIS A 80 13.18 -15.76 -0.31
CA HIS A 80 13.93 -16.02 0.92
C HIS A 80 14.06 -17.55 1.19
N PRO A 81 15.23 -18.05 1.61
CA PRO A 81 15.43 -19.50 1.81
C PRO A 81 14.62 -20.06 2.98
N GLN A 82 14.33 -19.25 3.99
CA GLN A 82 13.46 -19.63 5.10
C GLN A 82 11.99 -19.50 4.68
N LYS A 83 11.29 -20.64 4.68
CA LYS A 83 9.94 -20.77 4.15
C LYS A 83 8.89 -19.89 4.82
N ASN A 84 8.96 -19.75 6.14
CA ASN A 84 8.07 -18.86 6.87
C ASN A 84 8.09 -17.41 6.31
N PHE A 85 9.28 -16.89 5.99
CA PHE A 85 9.42 -15.56 5.39
C PHE A 85 8.97 -15.52 3.93
N SER A 86 9.35 -16.51 3.11
CA SER A 86 8.95 -16.53 1.71
C SER A 86 7.45 -16.66 1.55
N ASP A 87 6.81 -17.50 2.36
CA ASP A 87 5.39 -17.81 2.26
C ASP A 87 4.54 -16.61 2.72
N GLU A 88 4.93 -15.94 3.81
CA GLU A 88 4.28 -14.70 4.25
C GLU A 88 4.39 -13.60 3.19
N HIS A 89 5.59 -13.36 2.66
CA HIS A 89 5.79 -12.33 1.63
C HIS A 89 5.12 -12.66 0.30
N THR A 90 4.99 -13.96 -0.03
CA THR A 90 4.25 -14.40 -1.23
C THR A 90 2.77 -14.11 -1.06
N ALA A 91 2.20 -14.43 0.09
CA ALA A 91 0.80 -14.14 0.40
C ALA A 91 0.50 -12.63 0.35
N ASP A 92 1.41 -11.80 0.89
CA ASP A 92 1.29 -10.34 0.82
C ASP A 92 1.31 -9.83 -0.63
N LEU A 93 2.21 -10.36 -1.46
CA LEU A 93 2.31 -9.96 -2.86
C LEU A 93 1.07 -10.36 -3.66
N GLU A 94 0.60 -11.60 -3.51
CA GLU A 94 -0.61 -12.09 -4.18
C GLU A 94 -1.83 -11.27 -3.81
N ALA A 95 -2.03 -11.00 -2.51
CA ALA A 95 -3.13 -10.16 -2.03
C ALA A 95 -3.00 -8.71 -2.53
N THR A 96 -1.78 -8.17 -2.62
CA THR A 96 -1.54 -6.83 -3.18
C THR A 96 -1.89 -6.78 -4.67
N ILE A 97 -1.56 -7.82 -5.44
CA ILE A 97 -1.91 -7.94 -6.87
C ILE A 97 -3.43 -7.96 -7.05
N GLU A 98 -4.14 -8.77 -6.28
CA GLU A 98 -5.61 -8.81 -6.33
C GLU A 98 -6.22 -7.46 -5.95
N LEU A 99 -5.76 -6.84 -4.86
CA LEU A 99 -6.25 -5.54 -4.42
C LEU A 99 -6.03 -4.48 -5.50
N ALA A 100 -4.81 -4.39 -6.06
CA ALA A 100 -4.47 -3.45 -7.13
C ALA A 100 -5.42 -3.58 -8.33
N SER A 101 -5.74 -4.82 -8.72
CA SER A 101 -6.71 -5.10 -9.79
C SER A 101 -8.12 -4.59 -9.45
N LYS A 102 -8.56 -4.68 -8.19
CA LYS A 102 -9.90 -4.21 -7.78
C LYS A 102 -10.00 -2.70 -7.64
N ILE A 103 -8.95 -2.03 -7.17
CA ILE A 103 -8.95 -0.58 -6.97
C ILE A 103 -8.40 0.22 -8.16
N GLY A 104 -7.92 -0.46 -9.20
CA GLY A 104 -7.45 0.15 -10.45
C GLY A 104 -6.04 0.74 -10.39
N VAL A 105 -5.22 0.33 -9.43
CA VAL A 105 -3.81 0.74 -9.32
C VAL A 105 -2.96 -0.12 -10.24
N LYS A 106 -2.12 0.51 -11.06
CA LYS A 106 -1.39 -0.19 -12.15
C LYS A 106 0.05 -0.56 -11.80
N VAL A 107 0.56 -0.06 -10.68
CA VAL A 107 1.97 -0.21 -10.30
C VAL A 107 2.04 -0.81 -8.91
N ILE A 108 2.84 -1.86 -8.76
CA ILE A 108 3.20 -2.45 -7.48
C ILE A 108 4.71 -2.38 -7.37
N ASN A 109 5.20 -1.71 -6.33
CA ASN A 109 6.63 -1.60 -6.05
C ASN A 109 7.04 -2.76 -5.15
N VAL A 110 8.03 -3.54 -5.60
CA VAL A 110 8.52 -4.71 -4.88
C VAL A 110 10.03 -4.64 -4.73
N PHE A 111 10.57 -5.39 -3.78
CA PHE A 111 12.00 -5.65 -3.71
C PHE A 111 12.32 -7.01 -4.31
N ALA A 112 13.25 -7.02 -5.26
CA ALA A 112 13.97 -8.23 -5.65
C ALA A 112 15.23 -8.32 -4.78
N ARG A 113 15.07 -8.46 -3.45
CA ARG A 113 16.23 -8.54 -2.56
C ARG A 113 16.69 -9.99 -2.44
N TYR A 114 18.00 -10.18 -2.50
CA TYR A 114 18.74 -11.32 -1.95
C TYR A 114 19.98 -10.73 -1.26
N PRO A 115 20.18 -10.87 0.06
CA PRO A 115 21.52 -10.91 0.63
C PRO A 115 22.14 -12.28 0.39
#